data_AF-A0A9R1BN30-F1
#
_entry.id   AF-A0A9R1BN30-F1
#
_cell.length_a   1.000
_cell.length_b   1.000
_cell.length_c   1.000
_cell.angle_alpha   90.00
_cell.angle_beta   90.00
_cell.angle_gamma   90.00
#
_symmetry.space_group_name_H-M   'P 1'
#
loop_
_entity.id
_entity.type
_entity.pdbx_description
1 polymer ?
#
loop_
_entity_poly.entity_id
_entity_poly.type
_entity_poly.pdbx_seq_one_letter_code
_entity_poly.pdbx_strand_id
1 'polypeptide(L)'
;MVHQTRSCSPLLLSFTTIHRKASRLDMAFHMRSISLPSRPQANETEVEQELLSLEASISSSITIGTMCDGLRRLGDIYKGVEEIICLPSNQVSSSQQRKMLDGEMECSLELLDLYSNMQEIFVEMKVIIQELQVALRKGDDAAAQAKI
;
A
#
# COMPACT_ATOMS: atom_id res chain seq x y z
N MET A 1 20.71 -33.32 21.49
CA MET A 1 21.53 -32.11 21.70
C MET A 1 20.95 -31.02 20.81
N VAL A 2 19.89 -30.36 21.27
CA VAL A 2 19.83 -29.13 22.10
C VAL A 2 20.11 -27.87 21.27
N HIS A 3 19.10 -27.00 21.32
CA HIS A 3 18.79 -25.83 20.51
C HIS A 3 19.89 -24.76 20.41
N GLN A 4 20.05 -24.20 19.20
CA GLN A 4 20.80 -22.97 18.97
C GLN A 4 19.88 -21.76 19.16
N THR A 5 20.08 -21.03 20.25
CA THR A 5 19.56 -19.68 20.46
C THR A 5 20.47 -18.68 19.74
N ARG A 6 19.88 -17.70 19.05
CA ARG A 6 20.61 -16.52 18.56
C ARG A 6 20.09 -15.27 19.27
N SER A 7 21.01 -14.71 20.04
CA SER A 7 20.98 -13.46 20.76
C SER A 7 21.07 -12.26 19.80
N CYS A 8 20.30 -11.19 20.06
CA CYS A 8 20.71 -9.84 19.70
C CYS A 8 20.01 -8.80 20.61
N SER A 9 20.80 -7.81 21.03
CA SER A 9 20.71 -6.96 22.22
C SER A 9 19.64 -5.85 22.20
N PRO A 10 19.17 -5.34 23.35
CA PRO A 10 18.51 -4.04 23.43
C PRO A 10 19.52 -2.92 23.74
N LEU A 11 19.38 -1.82 23.01
CA LEU A 11 20.13 -0.56 23.19
C LEU A 11 19.74 0.13 24.50
N LEU A 12 20.77 0.56 25.24
CA LEU A 12 20.72 1.35 26.46
C LEU A 12 20.13 2.75 26.19
N LEU A 13 19.05 3.12 26.88
CA LEU A 13 18.65 4.51 27.08
C LEU A 13 19.04 4.92 28.50
N SER A 14 20.11 5.72 28.59
CA SER A 14 20.68 6.24 29.82
C SER A 14 19.74 7.28 30.45
N PHE A 15 19.15 6.97 31.60
CA PHE A 15 18.49 7.96 32.45
C PHE A 15 19.45 8.42 33.56
N THR A 16 19.70 9.72 33.63
CA THR A 16 20.54 10.37 34.63
C THR A 16 19.97 10.16 36.04
N THR A 17 20.76 9.54 36.92
CA THR A 17 20.39 9.22 38.31
C THR A 17 20.65 10.43 39.22
N ILE A 18 19.61 10.95 39.87
CA ILE A 18 19.73 11.88 41.01
C ILE A 18 20.08 11.04 42.25
N HIS A 19 21.26 11.28 42.82
CA HIS A 19 21.81 10.51 43.93
C HIS A 19 21.34 11.08 45.28
N ARG A 20 20.52 10.33 46.05
CA ARG A 20 20.21 10.63 47.47
C ARG A 20 20.61 9.43 48.34
N LYS A 21 21.49 9.71 49.32
CA LYS A 21 22.17 8.75 50.21
C LYS A 21 21.19 7.89 51.04
N ALA A 22 21.60 6.64 51.26
CA ALA A 22 20.82 5.52 51.79
C ALA A 22 20.54 5.54 53.31
N SER A 23 19.46 4.86 53.72
CA SER A 23 19.47 3.98 54.89
C SER A 23 18.65 2.73 54.56
N ARG A 24 19.20 1.58 54.95
CA ARG A 24 18.88 0.23 54.48
C ARG A 24 17.75 -0.35 55.32
N LEU A 25 16.54 -0.41 54.76
CA LEU A 25 15.48 -1.31 55.19
C LEU A 25 15.20 -2.28 54.03
N ASP A 26 15.42 -3.55 54.33
CA ASP A 26 15.16 -4.68 53.45
C ASP A 26 13.65 -4.79 53.19
N MET A 27 13.21 -4.23 52.06
CA MET A 27 11.93 -4.57 51.46
C MET A 27 12.20 -4.85 49.99
N ALA A 28 11.81 -6.03 49.53
CA ALA A 28 11.78 -6.38 48.12
C ALA A 28 10.77 -5.48 47.41
N PHE A 29 11.22 -4.29 46.99
CA PHE A 29 10.42 -3.40 46.17
C PHE A 29 10.29 -4.01 44.78
N HIS A 30 9.13 -4.62 44.51
CA HIS A 30 8.70 -4.91 43.15
C HIS A 30 8.56 -3.57 42.43
N MET A 31 9.56 -3.19 41.63
CA MET A 31 9.44 -2.09 40.68
C MET A 31 8.36 -2.45 39.65
N ARG A 32 7.14 -1.98 39.88
CA ARG A 32 6.11 -1.95 38.84
C ARG A 32 6.44 -0.77 37.94
N SER A 33 6.75 -1.04 36.68
CA SER A 33 6.93 -0.03 35.66
C SER A 33 5.66 0.84 35.59
N ILE A 34 5.81 2.13 35.80
CA ILE A 34 4.75 3.10 35.54
C ILE A 34 4.79 3.41 34.05
N SER A 35 3.84 2.87 33.28
CA SER A 35 3.64 3.30 31.91
C SER A 35 3.02 4.70 31.91
N LEU A 36 3.59 5.61 31.14
CA LEU A 36 2.91 6.86 30.82
C LEU A 36 1.59 6.52 30.10
N PRO A 37 0.52 7.32 30.29
CA PRO A 37 -0.73 7.11 29.58
C PRO A 37 -0.46 7.09 28.08
N SER A 38 -0.98 6.08 27.38
CA SER A 38 -0.95 6.02 25.93
C SER A 38 -1.74 7.17 25.35
N ARG A 39 -1.16 7.90 24.39
CA ARG A 39 -1.93 8.86 23.58
C ARG A 39 -3.07 8.09 22.89
N PRO A 40 -4.33 8.58 22.95
CA PRO A 40 -5.41 8.00 22.17
C PRO A 40 -5.01 7.95 20.69
N GLN A 41 -5.31 6.85 20.00
CA GLN A 41 -5.16 6.82 18.55
C GLN A 41 -6.05 7.90 17.95
N ALA A 42 -5.49 8.71 17.04
CA ALA A 42 -6.28 9.65 16.26
C ALA A 42 -7.39 8.86 15.54
N ASN A 43 -8.63 9.29 15.72
CA ASN A 43 -9.76 8.72 15.02
C ASN A 43 -10.24 9.70 13.95
N GLU A 44 -10.76 9.17 12.85
CA GLU A 44 -11.16 9.94 11.67
C GLU A 44 -12.18 11.04 12.03
N THR A 45 -13.22 10.68 12.78
CA THR A 45 -14.28 11.59 13.19
C THR A 45 -13.82 12.75 14.08
N GLU A 46 -12.85 12.52 14.96
CA GLU A 46 -12.28 13.54 15.85
C GLU A 46 -11.39 14.50 15.07
N VAL A 47 -10.58 13.97 14.16
CA VAL A 47 -9.75 14.77 13.25
C VAL A 47 -10.62 15.67 12.36
N GLU A 48 -11.72 15.15 11.81
CA GLU A 48 -12.69 15.96 11.05
C GLU A 48 -13.32 17.06 11.92
N GLN A 49 -13.74 16.71 13.14
CA GLN A 49 -14.34 17.66 14.06
C GLN A 49 -13.36 18.77 14.49
N GLU A 50 -12.09 18.42 14.73
CA GLU A 50 -11.01 19.37 15.01
C GLU A 50 -10.73 20.31 13.84
N LEU A 51 -10.78 19.78 12.61
CA LEU A 51 -10.60 20.57 11.39
C LEU A 51 -11.73 21.60 11.23
N LEU A 52 -12.99 21.18 11.39
CA LEU A 52 -14.16 22.08 11.34
C LEU A 52 -14.10 23.15 12.43
N SER A 53 -13.70 22.77 13.65
CA SER A 53 -13.50 23.71 14.76
C SER A 53 -12.39 24.72 14.45
N LEU A 54 -11.29 24.26 13.86
CA LEU A 54 -10.16 25.09 13.46
C LEU A 54 -10.56 26.08 12.36
N GLU A 55 -11.29 25.63 11.34
CA GLU A 55 -11.81 26.47 10.27
C GLU A 55 -12.67 27.62 10.81
N ALA A 56 -13.59 27.31 11.72
CA ALA A 56 -14.44 28.32 12.37
C ALA A 56 -13.61 29.32 13.21
N SER A 57 -12.59 28.82 13.91
CA SER A 57 -11.70 29.63 14.75
C SER A 57 -10.83 30.59 13.92
N ILE A 58 -10.30 30.14 12.78
CA ILE A 58 -9.49 30.97 11.89
C ILE A 58 -10.36 31.99 11.15
N SER A 59 -11.54 31.57 10.69
CA SER A 59 -12.48 32.45 9.96
C SER A 59 -12.99 33.63 10.79
N SER A 60 -13.00 33.48 12.12
CA SER A 60 -13.40 34.52 13.07
C SER A 60 -12.22 35.30 13.67
N SER A 61 -10.98 34.97 13.28
CA SER A 61 -9.78 35.56 13.86
C SER A 61 -9.46 36.95 13.29
N ILE A 62 -9.05 37.86 14.17
CA ILE A 62 -8.58 39.21 13.82
C ILE A 62 -7.14 39.48 14.29
N THR A 63 -6.49 38.51 14.95
CA THR A 63 -5.16 38.71 15.54
C THR A 63 -4.15 37.69 15.02
N ILE A 64 -2.93 38.15 14.81
CA ILE A 64 -1.80 37.32 14.34
C ILE A 64 -1.55 36.14 15.29
N GLY A 65 -1.73 36.33 16.60
CA GLY A 65 -1.54 35.26 17.59
C GLY A 65 -2.46 34.07 17.38
N THR A 66 -3.76 34.32 17.13
CA THR A 66 -4.72 33.23 16.84
C THR A 66 -4.43 32.57 15.49
N MET A 67 -3.94 33.31 14.50
CA MET A 67 -3.53 32.72 13.22
C MET A 67 -2.31 31.80 13.39
N CYS A 68 -1.31 32.21 14.17
CA CYS A 68 -0.13 31.38 14.47
C CYS A 68 -0.50 30.11 15.26
N ASP A 69 -1.41 30.23 16.23
CA ASP A 69 -1.94 29.07 16.95
C ASP A 69 -2.72 28.14 16.00
N GLY A 70 -3.52 28.71 15.11
CA GLY A 70 -4.25 27.95 14.10
C GLY A 70 -3.33 27.14 13.18
N LEU A 71 -2.20 27.72 12.73
CA LEU A 71 -1.20 27.00 11.93
C LEU A 71 -0.52 25.87 12.71
N ARG A 72 -0.25 26.07 14.01
CA ARG A 72 0.29 25.01 14.88
C ARG A 72 -0.69 23.85 14.99
N ARG A 73 -1.95 24.16 15.33
CA ARG A 73 -3.03 23.16 15.44
C ARG A 73 -3.25 22.42 14.12
N LEU A 74 -3.16 23.12 12.99
CA LEU A 74 -3.23 22.48 11.67
C LEU A 74 -2.12 21.45 11.48
N GLY A 75 -0.89 21.76 11.89
CA GLY A 75 0.22 20.82 11.87
C GLY A 75 -0.04 19.57 12.72
N ASP A 76 -0.63 19.74 13.90
CA ASP A 76 -1.01 18.63 14.79
C ASP A 76 -2.11 17.75 14.17
N ILE A 77 -3.11 18.36 13.52
CA ILE A 77 -4.18 17.65 12.79
C ILE A 77 -3.59 16.85 11.62
N TYR A 78 -2.70 17.44 10.81
CA TYR A 78 -2.03 16.73 9.70
C TYR A 78 -1.23 15.53 10.19
N LYS A 79 -0.55 15.66 11.33
CA LYS A 79 0.15 14.55 11.96
C LYS A 79 -0.82 13.44 12.40
N GLY A 80 -2.00 13.79 12.91
CA GLY A 80 -3.06 12.83 13.22
C GLY A 80 -3.57 12.08 11.98
N VAL A 81 -3.73 12.78 10.86
CA VAL A 81 -4.10 12.16 9.57
C VAL A 81 -3.00 11.18 9.10
N GLU A 82 -1.74 11.57 9.18
CA GLU A 82 -0.62 10.69 8.84
C GLU A 82 -0.61 9.43 9.72
N GLU A 83 -0.83 9.58 11.03
CA GLU A 83 -0.95 8.46 11.97
C GLU A 83 -2.10 7.51 11.57
N ILE A 84 -3.26 8.03 11.14
CA ILE A 84 -4.40 7.24 10.65
C ILE A 84 -4.06 6.50 9.35
N ILE A 85 -3.46 7.18 8.37
CA ILE A 85 -3.09 6.57 7.08
C ILE A 85 -2.08 5.44 7.29
N CYS A 86 -1.14 5.63 8.23
CA CYS A 86 -0.14 4.63 8.57
C CYS A 86 -0.66 3.48 9.43
N LEU A 87 -1.92 3.50 9.90
CA LEU A 87 -2.47 2.40 10.69
C LEU A 87 -2.43 1.08 9.91
N PRO A 88 -2.04 -0.04 10.56
CA PRO A 88 -1.99 -1.35 9.92
C PRO A 88 -3.32 -1.77 9.27
N SER A 89 -4.47 -1.41 9.84
CA SER A 89 -5.78 -1.75 9.25
C SER A 89 -5.99 -1.11 7.88
N ASN A 90 -5.52 0.12 7.70
CA ASN A 90 -5.67 0.91 6.48
C ASN A 90 -4.63 0.52 5.43
N GLN A 91 -3.46 0.07 5.87
CA GLN A 91 -2.41 -0.49 5.01
C GLN A 91 -2.78 -1.90 4.51
N VAL A 92 -3.36 -2.74 5.38
CA VAL A 92 -3.75 -4.11 5.03
C VAL A 92 -4.87 -4.13 4.00
N SER A 93 -5.92 -3.31 4.19
CA SER A 93 -7.01 -3.18 3.21
C SER A 93 -6.50 -2.71 1.84
N SER A 94 -5.63 -1.69 1.82
CA SER A 94 -5.00 -1.19 0.59
C SER A 94 -4.14 -2.25 -0.09
N SER A 95 -3.33 -3.00 0.68
CA SER A 95 -2.46 -4.04 0.14
C SER A 95 -3.24 -5.23 -0.43
N GLN A 96 -4.33 -5.62 0.22
CA GLN A 96 -5.17 -6.74 -0.22
C GLN A 96 -5.96 -6.37 -1.48
N GLN A 97 -6.48 -5.14 -1.53
CA GLN A 97 -7.15 -4.62 -2.72
C GLN A 97 -6.18 -4.51 -3.90
N ARG A 98 -4.94 -4.07 -3.65
CA ARG A 98 -3.87 -4.04 -4.67
C ARG A 98 -3.55 -5.44 -5.19
N LYS A 99 -3.36 -6.43 -4.30
CA LYS A 99 -3.09 -7.81 -4.70
C LYS A 99 -4.21 -8.42 -5.54
N MET A 100 -5.47 -8.13 -5.20
CA MET A 100 -6.62 -8.59 -5.97
C MET A 100 -6.62 -7.97 -7.38
N LEU A 101 -6.39 -6.66 -7.46
CA LEU A 101 -6.28 -5.95 -8.74
C LEU A 101 -5.10 -6.45 -9.59
N ASP A 102 -3.95 -6.70 -8.96
CA ASP A 102 -2.76 -7.21 -9.65
C ASP A 102 -3.04 -8.58 -10.29
N GLY A 103 -3.73 -9.48 -9.58
CA GLY A 103 -4.12 -10.78 -10.13
C GLY A 103 -5.14 -10.69 -11.28
N GLU A 104 -6.10 -9.77 -11.20
CA GLU A 104 -7.06 -9.55 -12.28
C GLU A 104 -6.40 -8.91 -13.52
N MET A 105 -5.44 -8.01 -13.30
CA MET A 105 -4.61 -7.45 -14.38
C MET A 105 -3.78 -8.53 -15.06
N GLU A 106 -3.15 -9.43 -14.29
CA GLU A 106 -2.37 -10.56 -14.83
C GLU A 106 -3.24 -11.46 -15.72
N CYS A 107 -4.41 -11.89 -15.24
CA CYS A 107 -5.38 -12.65 -16.04
C CYS A 107 -5.80 -11.92 -17.32
N SER A 108 -5.98 -10.59 -17.26
CA SER A 108 -6.35 -9.78 -18.42
C SER A 108 -5.24 -9.72 -19.47
N LEU A 109 -3.98 -9.68 -19.05
CA LEU A 109 -2.82 -9.73 -19.93
C LEU A 109 -2.68 -11.12 -20.59
N GLU A 110 -2.84 -12.20 -19.82
CA GLU A 110 -2.84 -13.56 -20.37
C GLU A 110 -3.92 -13.76 -21.45
N LEU A 111 -5.11 -13.20 -21.24
CA LEU A 111 -6.19 -13.23 -22.22
C LEU A 111 -5.83 -12.44 -23.49
N LEU A 112 -5.17 -11.29 -23.35
CA LEU A 112 -4.73 -10.48 -24.49
C LEU A 112 -3.65 -11.20 -25.31
N ASP A 113 -2.70 -11.85 -24.64
CA ASP A 113 -1.66 -12.65 -25.29
C ASP A 113 -2.26 -13.82 -26.05
N LEU A 114 -3.21 -14.55 -25.44
CA LEU A 114 -3.96 -15.61 -26.10
C LEU A 114 -4.71 -15.09 -27.32
N TYR A 115 -5.40 -13.96 -27.20
CA TYR A 115 -6.12 -13.34 -28.31
C TYR A 115 -5.17 -12.94 -29.44
N SER A 116 -4.02 -12.36 -29.12
CA SER A 116 -2.98 -12.02 -30.10
C SER A 116 -2.49 -13.25 -30.85
N ASN A 117 -2.21 -14.34 -30.14
CA ASN A 117 -1.80 -15.60 -30.73
C ASN A 117 -2.89 -16.20 -31.64
N MET A 118 -4.15 -16.15 -31.21
CA MET A 118 -5.28 -16.59 -32.04
C MET A 118 -5.38 -15.78 -33.33
N GLN A 119 -5.18 -14.46 -33.26
CA GLN A 119 -5.19 -13.61 -34.45
C GLN A 119 -4.07 -13.96 -35.42
N GLU A 120 -2.87 -14.23 -34.92
CA GLU A 120 -1.74 -14.68 -35.76
C GLU A 120 -2.08 -15.99 -36.48
N ILE A 121 -2.65 -16.97 -35.76
CA ILE A 121 -3.10 -18.24 -36.36
C ILE A 121 -4.17 -18.00 -37.43
N PHE A 122 -5.14 -17.11 -37.19
CA PHE A 122 -6.17 -16.79 -38.19
C PHE A 122 -5.57 -16.15 -39.44
N VAL A 123 -4.57 -15.28 -39.30
CA VAL A 123 -3.87 -14.68 -40.42
C VAL A 123 -3.13 -15.76 -41.22
N GLU A 124 -2.42 -16.67 -40.57
CA GLU A 124 -1.73 -17.78 -41.24
C GLU A 124 -2.70 -18.71 -41.96
N MET A 125 -3.80 -19.11 -41.31
CA MET A 125 -4.85 -19.92 -41.92
C MET A 125 -5.41 -19.27 -43.18
N LYS A 126 -5.62 -17.95 -43.15
CA LYS A 126 -6.08 -17.19 -44.32
C LYS A 126 -5.08 -17.24 -45.47
N VAL A 127 -3.78 -17.15 -45.19
CA VAL A 127 -2.72 -17.28 -46.21
C VAL A 127 -2.75 -18.68 -46.83
N ILE A 128 -2.78 -19.73 -46.01
CA ILE A 128 -2.81 -21.12 -46.49
C ILE A 128 -4.03 -21.37 -47.39
N ILE A 129 -5.21 -20.90 -46.98
CA ILE A 129 -6.44 -21.03 -47.79
C ILE A 129 -6.28 -20.32 -49.14
N GLN A 130 -5.70 -19.11 -49.15
CA GLN A 130 -5.47 -18.37 -50.39
C GLN A 130 -4.47 -19.08 -51.31
N GLU A 131 -3.38 -19.62 -50.76
CA GLU A 131 -2.39 -20.39 -51.51
C GLU A 131 -3.00 -21.63 -52.16
N LEU A 132 -3.81 -22.39 -51.42
CA LEU A 132 -4.52 -23.56 -51.93
C LEU A 132 -5.48 -23.18 -53.07
N GLN A 133 -6.24 -22.09 -52.92
CA GLN A 133 -7.13 -21.58 -53.96
C GLN A 133 -6.37 -21.14 -55.23
N VAL A 134 -5.17 -20.60 -55.09
CA VAL A 134 -4.32 -20.25 -56.23
C VAL A 134 -3.76 -21.50 -56.91
N ALA A 135 -3.31 -22.49 -56.13
CA ALA A 135 -2.79 -23.75 -56.66
C ALA A 135 -3.84 -24.52 -57.46
N LEU A 136 -5.08 -24.59 -56.96
CA LEU A 136 -6.21 -25.24 -57.65
C LEU A 136 -6.50 -24.57 -59.00
N ARG A 137 -6.62 -23.24 -59.03
CA ARG A 137 -6.86 -22.49 -60.28
C ARG A 137 -5.79 -22.73 -61.34
N LYS A 138 -4.51 -22.76 -60.94
CA LYS A 138 -3.40 -23.07 -61.86
C LYS A 138 -3.48 -24.49 -62.43
N GLY A 139 -3.94 -25.45 -61.63
CA GLY A 139 -4.15 -26.83 -62.09
C GLY A 139 -5.26 -26.93 -63.14
N ASP A 140 -6.36 -26.20 -62.93
CA ASP A 140 -7.48 -26.14 -63.87
C ASP A 140 -7.08 -25.48 -65.21
N ASP A 141 -6.34 -24.37 -65.15
CA ASP A 141 -5.84 -23.67 -66.34
C ASP A 141 -4.89 -24.56 -67.17
N ALA A 142 -3.98 -25.29 -66.52
CA ALA A 142 -3.08 -26.23 -67.20
C ALA A 142 -3.82 -27.41 -67.83
N ALA A 143 -4.86 -27.94 -67.17
CA ALA A 143 -5.69 -29.00 -67.70
C ALA A 143 -6.55 -28.54 -68.89
N ALA A 144 -6.96 -27.28 -68.93
CA ALA A 144 -7.67 -26.68 -70.06
C ALA A 144 -6.75 -26.49 -71.29
N GLN A 145 -5.49 -26.05 -71.08
CA GLN A 145 -4.51 -25.88 -72.16
C GLN A 145 -4.05 -27.21 -72.78
N ALA A 146 -3.98 -28.29 -72.01
CA ALA A 146 -3.57 -29.61 -72.51
C ALA A 146 -4.63 -30.32 -73.39
N LYS A 147 -5.84 -29.76 -73.53
CA LYS A 147 -6.94 -30.34 -74.31
C LYS A 147 -7.14 -29.67 -75.68
N ILE A 148 -6.27 -28.73 -76.05
CA ILE A 148 -6.21 -28.07 -77.38
C ILE A 148 -5.09 -28.73 -78.19
#